data_AF-A0A6M0EXD5-F1
#
_entry.id   AF-A0A6M0EXD5-F1
#
_cell.length_a   1.000
_cell.length_b   1.000
_cell.length_c   1.000
_cell.angle_alpha   90.00
_cell.angle_beta   90.00
_cell.angle_gamma   90.00
#
_symmetry.space_group_name_H-M   'P 1'
#
loop_
_entity.id
_entity.type
_entity.pdbx_description
1 polymer ?
#
loop_
_entity_poly.entity_id
_entity_poly.type
_entity_poly.pdbx_seq_one_letter_code
_entity_poly.pdbx_strand_id
1 'polypeptide(L)'
;MKRVVSFLISLIALLVLIAPPAHADYIRAGQTTPGATNWMVYEDNSIYVEVDTTDADFSNTPIYITSLGGDGAHFTTVGASSIYKPTPTSFRIFLKKISGADLTPDFANEMKWYINWIGIDPNS
;
A
#
# COMPACT_ATOMS: atom_id res chain seq x y z
N MET A 1 -5.34 -54.06 20.08
CA MET A 1 -5.31 -53.16 18.91
C MET A 1 -5.95 -51.77 19.10
N LYS A 2 -6.84 -51.52 20.08
CA LYS A 2 -7.48 -50.19 20.25
C LYS A 2 -6.61 -49.09 20.91
N ARG A 3 -5.49 -49.46 21.54
CA ARG A 3 -4.63 -48.52 22.29
C ARG A 3 -3.61 -47.75 21.43
N VAL A 4 -3.22 -48.28 20.26
CA VAL A 4 -2.24 -47.62 19.38
C VAL A 4 -2.87 -46.50 18.56
N VAL A 5 -4.14 -46.65 18.15
CA VAL A 5 -4.88 -45.65 17.36
C VAL A 5 -5.20 -44.38 18.17
N SER A 6 -5.44 -44.51 19.49
CA SER A 6 -5.72 -43.38 20.38
C SER A 6 -4.50 -42.44 20.57
N PHE A 7 -3.29 -43.01 20.62
CA PHE A 7 -2.06 -42.22 20.76
C PHE A 7 -1.70 -41.43 19.49
N LEU A 8 -2.00 -41.95 18.30
CA LEU A 8 -1.76 -41.24 17.04
C LEU A 8 -2.74 -40.06 16.82
N ILE A 9 -4.01 -40.19 17.24
CA ILE A 9 -4.99 -39.09 17.13
C ILE A 9 -4.64 -37.95 18.09
N SER A 10 -4.13 -38.26 19.28
CA SER A 10 -3.70 -37.26 20.27
C SER A 10 -2.45 -36.48 19.83
N LEU A 11 -1.51 -37.13 19.12
CA LEU A 11 -0.31 -36.47 18.62
C LEU A 11 -0.58 -35.54 17.42
N ILE A 12 -1.56 -35.86 16.57
CA ILE A 12 -2.02 -34.97 15.48
C ILE A 12 -2.73 -33.73 16.05
N ALA A 13 -3.56 -33.89 17.08
CA ALA A 13 -4.20 -32.77 17.77
C ALA A 13 -3.19 -31.88 18.52
N LEU A 14 -2.12 -32.47 19.07
CA LEU A 14 -1.05 -31.73 19.73
C LEU A 14 -0.16 -30.97 18.73
N LEU A 15 0.04 -31.48 17.50
CA LEU A 15 0.83 -30.80 16.45
C LEU A 15 0.10 -29.58 15.86
N VAL A 16 -1.22 -29.60 15.77
CA VAL A 16 -2.04 -28.46 15.32
C VAL A 16 -2.04 -27.32 16.34
N LEU A 17 -1.77 -27.61 17.63
CA LEU A 17 -1.73 -26.61 18.70
C LEU A 17 -0.43 -25.78 18.75
N ILE A 18 0.60 -26.16 17.96
CA ILE A 18 1.93 -25.51 17.95
C ILE A 18 2.17 -24.72 16.66
N ALA A 19 1.32 -24.88 15.65
CA ALA A 19 1.36 -24.00 14.49
C ALA A 19 0.68 -22.67 14.87
N PRO A 20 1.37 -21.52 14.78
CA PRO A 20 0.67 -20.25 14.84
C PRO A 20 -0.45 -20.28 13.79
N PRO A 21 -1.64 -19.71 14.09
CA PRO A 21 -2.68 -19.63 13.08
C PRO A 21 -2.06 -19.00 11.83
N ALA A 22 -2.20 -19.67 10.69
CA ALA A 22 -1.86 -19.06 9.43
C ALA A 22 -2.78 -17.85 9.28
N HIS A 23 -2.24 -16.65 9.52
CA HIS A 23 -2.96 -15.43 9.23
C HIS A 23 -3.16 -15.40 7.71
N ALA A 24 -4.41 -15.42 7.27
CA ALA A 24 -4.71 -15.29 5.86
C ALA A 24 -4.51 -13.82 5.52
N ASP A 25 -3.36 -13.46 4.94
CA ASP A 25 -3.06 -12.09 4.54
C ASP A 25 -4.22 -11.51 3.71
N TYR A 26 -4.82 -10.41 4.17
CA TYR A 26 -5.82 -9.69 3.40
C TYR A 26 -5.15 -8.67 2.49
N ILE A 27 -5.27 -8.89 1.18
CA ILE A 27 -4.58 -8.08 0.17
C ILE A 27 -5.61 -7.33 -0.68
N ARG A 28 -5.44 -6.02 -0.81
CA ARG A 28 -6.19 -5.17 -1.73
C ARG A 28 -5.22 -4.31 -2.54
N ALA A 29 -5.66 -3.88 -3.71
CA ALA A 29 -4.90 -2.99 -4.57
C ALA A 29 -5.82 -1.96 -5.21
N GLY A 30 -5.23 -0.85 -5.65
CA GLY A 30 -5.95 0.22 -6.32
C GLY A 30 -5.01 1.27 -6.87
N GLN A 31 -5.60 2.35 -7.37
CA GLN A 31 -4.86 3.50 -7.87
C GLN A 31 -5.67 4.78 -7.73
N THR A 32 -4.99 5.93 -7.68
CA THR A 32 -5.64 7.23 -7.89
C THR A 32 -6.02 7.41 -9.37
N THR A 33 -6.97 8.31 -9.66
CA THR A 33 -7.47 8.51 -11.03
C THR A 33 -6.42 9.18 -11.93
N PRO A 34 -5.95 8.55 -13.02
CA PRO A 34 -5.01 9.18 -13.95
C PRO A 34 -5.56 10.50 -14.53
N GLY A 35 -4.78 11.57 -14.45
CA GLY A 35 -5.18 12.91 -14.91
C GLY A 35 -6.14 13.66 -13.98
N ALA A 36 -6.55 13.04 -12.89
CA ALA A 36 -7.40 13.65 -11.86
C ALA A 36 -7.00 13.18 -10.45
N THR A 37 -5.70 12.90 -10.26
CA THR A 37 -5.18 12.64 -8.91
C THR A 37 -5.21 13.95 -8.15
N ASN A 38 -5.70 13.92 -6.91
CA ASN A 38 -5.84 15.10 -6.06
C ASN A 38 -4.49 15.56 -5.47
N TRP A 39 -3.55 15.89 -6.36
CA TRP A 39 -2.25 16.44 -6.03
C TRP A 39 -2.40 17.81 -5.39
N MET A 40 -1.65 18.04 -4.30
CA MET A 40 -1.62 19.28 -3.55
C MET A 40 -0.19 19.83 -3.54
N VAL A 41 -0.05 21.15 -3.61
CA VAL A 41 1.26 21.81 -3.48
C VAL A 41 1.80 21.62 -2.06
N TYR A 42 3.08 21.25 -1.92
CA TYR A 42 3.79 21.27 -0.65
C TYR A 42 4.80 22.41 -0.60
N GLU A 43 5.72 22.45 -1.56
CA GLU A 43 6.71 23.50 -1.81
C GLU A 43 6.86 23.69 -3.32
N ASP A 44 7.64 24.67 -3.77
CA ASP A 44 7.80 24.99 -5.20
C ASP A 44 8.16 23.76 -6.06
N ASN A 45 9.04 22.88 -5.56
CA ASN A 45 9.52 21.69 -6.27
C ASN A 45 8.91 20.37 -5.79
N SER A 46 7.82 20.42 -5.02
CA SER A 46 7.21 19.21 -4.49
C SER A 46 5.69 19.30 -4.28
N ILE A 47 5.05 18.17 -4.52
CA ILE A 47 3.61 17.97 -4.36
C ILE A 47 3.38 16.77 -3.46
N TYR A 48 2.16 16.64 -2.93
CA TYR A 48 1.74 15.46 -2.18
C TYR A 48 0.33 15.05 -2.57
N VAL A 49 -0.04 13.82 -2.22
CA VAL A 49 -1.41 13.33 -2.33
C VAL A 49 -1.73 12.49 -1.10
N GLU A 50 -2.95 12.66 -0.58
CA GLU A 50 -3.58 11.70 0.32
C GLU A 50 -4.29 10.66 -0.54
N VAL A 51 -3.79 9.43 -0.52
CA VAL A 51 -4.42 8.31 -1.23
C VAL A 51 -5.49 7.74 -0.31
N ASP A 52 -6.74 7.77 -0.78
CA ASP A 52 -7.87 7.14 -0.11
C ASP A 52 -7.89 5.64 -0.44
N THR A 53 -7.95 4.84 0.62
CA THR A 53 -8.05 3.37 0.55
C THR A 53 -9.26 2.85 1.30
N THR A 54 -10.25 3.72 1.62
CA THR A 54 -11.44 3.35 2.41
C THR A 54 -12.16 2.13 1.83
N ASP A 55 -12.36 2.08 0.52
CA ASP A 55 -13.01 0.96 -0.18
C ASP A 55 -12.28 -0.38 -0.01
N ALA A 56 -11.03 -0.35 0.47
CA ALA A 56 -10.22 -1.54 0.74
C ALA A 56 -10.64 -2.27 2.03
N ASP A 57 -11.41 -1.63 2.91
CA ASP A 57 -11.96 -2.23 4.14
C ASP A 57 -10.90 -2.91 5.05
N PHE A 58 -9.70 -2.34 5.15
CA PHE A 58 -8.68 -2.86 6.08
C PHE A 58 -9.12 -2.63 7.54
N SER A 59 -8.92 -3.65 8.38
CA SER A 59 -9.21 -3.55 9.83
C SER A 59 -8.02 -2.97 10.61
N ASN A 60 -6.80 -3.28 10.17
CA ASN A 60 -5.56 -2.70 10.71
C ASN A 60 -4.90 -1.80 9.67
N THR A 61 -3.89 -1.03 10.08
CA THR A 61 -3.03 -0.33 9.10
C THR A 61 -2.23 -1.37 8.32
N PRO A 62 -2.47 -1.52 7.00
CA PRO A 62 -1.75 -2.52 6.21
C PRO A 62 -0.34 -2.03 5.88
N ILE A 63 0.49 -2.96 5.43
CA ILE A 63 1.75 -2.65 4.76
C ILE A 63 1.40 -2.18 3.35
N TYR A 64 1.52 -0.89 3.09
CA TYR A 64 1.36 -0.33 1.75
C TYR A 64 2.66 -0.45 0.93
N ILE A 65 2.52 -0.75 -0.34
CA ILE A 65 3.57 -0.70 -1.36
C ILE A 65 3.05 0.14 -2.51
N THR A 66 3.83 1.12 -2.96
CA THR A 66 3.38 2.09 -3.95
C THR A 66 4.33 2.21 -5.13
N SER A 67 3.78 2.61 -6.28
CA SER A 67 4.55 3.03 -7.44
C SER A 67 3.88 4.22 -8.14
N LEU A 68 4.67 5.02 -8.85
CA LEU A 68 4.16 6.13 -9.66
C LEU A 68 3.94 5.67 -11.10
N GLY A 69 2.72 5.82 -11.61
CA GLY A 69 2.34 5.59 -13.01
C GLY A 69 1.99 6.89 -13.74
N GLY A 70 1.85 6.84 -15.06
CA GLY A 70 1.43 7.97 -15.93
C GLY A 70 2.03 7.90 -17.33
N ASP A 71 1.93 8.99 -18.09
CA ASP A 71 2.32 9.03 -19.51
C ASP A 71 3.82 9.33 -19.73
N GLY A 72 4.52 9.93 -18.74
CA GLY A 72 5.97 10.14 -18.80
C GLY A 72 6.55 10.96 -17.65
N ALA A 73 7.83 11.30 -17.74
CA ALA A 73 8.59 12.15 -16.81
C ALA A 73 8.71 11.64 -15.34
N HIS A 74 8.26 10.43 -15.02
CA HIS A 74 8.35 9.85 -13.67
C HIS A 74 9.78 9.82 -13.12
N PHE A 75 10.75 9.54 -14.00
CA PHE A 75 12.19 9.49 -13.67
C PHE A 75 12.74 10.82 -13.14
N THR A 76 12.01 11.92 -13.33
CA THR A 76 12.41 13.25 -12.83
C THR A 76 12.07 13.47 -11.36
N THR A 77 11.41 12.50 -10.71
CA THR A 77 10.92 12.61 -9.34
C THR A 77 11.41 11.51 -8.43
N VAL A 78 11.34 11.77 -7.12
CA VAL A 78 11.57 10.82 -6.03
C VAL A 78 10.40 10.85 -5.05
N GLY A 79 10.32 9.85 -4.16
CA GLY A 79 9.37 9.80 -3.05
C GLY A 79 8.14 8.93 -3.28
N ALA A 80 7.93 8.42 -4.50
CA ALA A 80 6.77 7.60 -4.84
C ALA A 80 6.59 6.33 -3.99
N SER A 81 7.67 5.79 -3.40
CA SER A 81 7.67 4.63 -2.50
C SER A 81 7.80 5.00 -1.01
N SER A 82 7.82 6.30 -0.69
CA SER A 82 7.93 6.81 0.67
C SER A 82 6.53 7.10 1.22
N ILE A 83 6.00 6.15 1.97
CA ILE A 83 4.66 6.21 2.58
C ILE A 83 4.73 6.95 3.92
N TYR A 84 3.88 7.96 4.09
CA TYR A 84 3.76 8.75 5.31
C TYR A 84 2.37 8.58 5.93
N LYS A 85 2.33 8.53 7.27
CA LYS A 85 1.08 8.48 8.07
C LYS A 85 0.07 7.42 7.58
N PRO A 86 0.47 6.15 7.37
CA PRO A 86 -0.47 5.14 6.93
C PRO A 86 -1.52 4.86 8.02
N THR A 87 -2.76 4.70 7.58
CA THR A 87 -3.93 4.29 8.36
C THR A 87 -4.64 3.16 7.60
N PRO A 88 -5.69 2.52 8.17
CA PRO A 88 -6.45 1.52 7.43
C PRO A 88 -7.15 2.07 6.17
N THR A 89 -7.40 3.38 6.12
CA THR A 89 -8.22 4.03 5.07
C THR A 89 -7.47 5.08 4.26
N SER A 90 -6.19 5.34 4.57
CA SER A 90 -5.41 6.30 3.80
C SER A 90 -3.91 6.22 4.05
N PHE A 91 -3.15 6.85 3.16
CA PHE A 91 -1.75 7.21 3.40
C PHE A 91 -1.35 8.39 2.52
N ARG A 92 -0.24 9.05 2.88
CA ARG A 92 0.31 10.19 2.14
C ARG A 92 1.57 9.82 1.37
N ILE A 93 1.66 10.31 0.13
CA ILE A 93 2.88 10.29 -0.69
C ILE A 93 3.31 11.72 -0.99
N PHE A 94 4.62 11.96 -0.98
CA PHE A 94 5.23 13.18 -1.51
C PHE A 94 6.01 12.85 -2.77
N LEU A 95 5.93 13.71 -3.77
CA LEU A 95 6.83 13.71 -4.91
C LEU A 95 7.65 14.98 -4.88
N LYS A 96 8.96 14.82 -5.07
CA LYS A 96 9.90 15.95 -5.22
C LYS A 96 10.64 15.82 -6.54
N LYS A 97 10.74 16.92 -7.28
CA LYS A 97 11.48 16.96 -8.54
C LYS A 97 12.99 17.01 -8.27
N ILE A 98 13.74 16.07 -8.83
CA ILE A 98 15.18 15.88 -8.58
C ILE A 98 15.98 17.12 -9.01
N SER A 99 15.59 17.73 -10.14
CA SER A 99 16.25 18.93 -10.67
C SER A 99 16.13 20.16 -9.77
N GLY A 100 15.22 20.15 -8.78
CA GLY A 100 14.89 21.32 -7.96
C GLY A 100 13.97 22.33 -8.64
N ALA A 101 13.66 22.17 -9.93
CA ALA A 101 12.69 22.99 -10.65
C ALA A 101 11.26 22.81 -10.10
N ASP A 102 10.39 23.74 -10.48
CA ASP A 102 9.00 23.73 -10.03
C ASP A 102 8.27 22.44 -10.43
N LEU A 103 7.41 21.99 -9.54
CA LEU A 103 6.51 20.85 -9.71
C LEU A 103 5.12 21.23 -9.21
N THR A 104 4.15 21.27 -10.13
CA THR A 104 2.78 21.66 -9.83
C THR A 104 1.81 20.46 -9.96
N PRO A 105 0.66 20.51 -9.26
CA PRO A 105 -0.44 19.57 -9.47
C PRO A 105 -0.90 19.49 -10.93
N ASP A 106 -0.97 20.63 -11.62
CA ASP A 106 -1.40 20.70 -13.03
C ASP A 106 -0.45 19.93 -13.93
N PHE A 107 0.86 20.12 -13.76
CA PHE A 107 1.86 19.36 -14.52
C PHE A 107 1.76 17.86 -14.23
N ALA A 108 1.60 17.48 -12.96
CA ALA A 108 1.43 16.08 -12.59
C ALA A 108 0.17 15.46 -13.24
N ASN A 109 -0.94 16.19 -13.28
CA ASN A 109 -2.17 15.74 -13.93
C ASN A 109 -2.11 15.75 -15.46
N GLU A 110 -1.40 16.71 -16.08
CA GLU A 110 -1.12 16.72 -17.52
C GLU A 110 -0.34 15.46 -17.93
N MET A 111 0.67 15.08 -17.13
CA MET A 111 1.44 13.85 -17.31
C MET A 111 0.68 12.58 -16.87
N LYS A 112 -0.58 12.74 -16.46
CA LYS A 112 -1.45 11.70 -15.90
C LYS A 112 -0.78 10.91 -14.78
N TRP A 113 -0.06 11.58 -13.88
CA TRP A 113 0.54 10.92 -12.73
C TRP A 113 -0.51 10.41 -11.75
N TYR A 114 -0.39 9.14 -11.40
CA TYR A 114 -1.21 8.45 -10.40
C TYR A 114 -0.36 7.54 -9.53
N ILE A 115 -0.83 7.27 -8.32
CA ILE A 115 -0.21 6.32 -7.40
C ILE A 115 -0.92 4.99 -7.53
N ASN A 116 -0.19 3.94 -7.93
CA ASN A 116 -0.61 2.56 -7.71
C ASN A 116 -0.31 2.17 -6.27
N TRP A 117 -1.15 1.33 -5.68
CA TRP A 117 -0.90 0.78 -4.36
C TRP A 117 -1.37 -0.66 -4.22
N ILE A 118 -0.65 -1.40 -3.38
CA ILE A 118 -1.05 -2.68 -2.80
C ILE A 118 -0.98 -2.51 -1.28
N GLY A 119 -2.04 -2.90 -0.57
CA GLY A 119 -2.07 -3.00 0.88
C GLY A 119 -2.17 -4.46 1.31
N ILE A 120 -1.32 -4.86 2.25
CA ILE A 120 -1.29 -6.20 2.83
C ILE A 120 -1.55 -6.06 4.33
N ASP A 121 -2.68 -6.55 4.83
CA ASP A 121 -2.95 -6.67 6.26
C ASP A 121 -2.62 -8.10 6.73
N PRO A 122 -1.46 -8.31 7.40
CA PRO A 122 -1.06 -9.63 7.87
C PRO A 122 -1.77 -10.04 9.17
N ASN A 123 -2.62 -9.18 9.74
CA ASN A 123 -3.31 -9.42 11.01
C ASN A 123 -4.84 -9.40 10.85
N SER A 124 -5.34 -9.60 9.63
CA SER A 124 -6.77 -9.67 9.32
C SER A 124 -7.44 -10.93 9.89
#